data_AF-A0A1T4Y5H9-F1
#
_entry.id   AF-A0A1T4Y5H9-F1
#
_cell.length_a   1.000
_cell.length_b   1.000
_cell.length_c   1.000
_cell.angle_alpha   90.00
_cell.angle_beta   90.00
_cell.angle_gamma   90.00
#
_symmetry.space_group_name_H-M   'P 1'
#
loop_
_entity.id
_entity.type
_entity.pdbx_description
1 polymer ?
#
loop_
_entity_poly.entity_id
_entity_poly.type
_entity_poly.pdbx_seq_one_letter_code
_entity_poly.pdbx_strand_id
1 'polypeptide(L)'
;MIINERYEIDELADAAGGYFAMPSADELAYTELLFDVCDQFGIHYYSADKKARAFVEEVTRVTWAKQQEEKTGVQQSIRPAFTA
;
A
#
# COMPACT_ATOMS: atom_id res chain seq x y z
N MET A 1 17.43 -26.08 26.68
CA MET A 1 17.48 -24.73 27.28
C MET A 1 17.05 -23.74 26.19
N ILE A 2 15.74 -23.56 25.98
CA ILE A 2 15.14 -22.76 24.88
C ILE A 2 14.71 -21.38 25.44
N ILE A 3 15.63 -20.73 26.16
CA ILE A 3 15.35 -19.44 26.81
C ILE A 3 16.15 -18.34 26.10
N ASN A 4 17.41 -18.59 25.74
CA ASN A 4 18.27 -17.59 25.06
C ASN A 4 17.76 -17.16 23.68
N GLU A 5 17.29 -18.07 22.84
CA GLU A 5 16.82 -17.73 21.48
C GLU A 5 15.56 -16.85 21.49
N ARG A 6 14.70 -16.95 22.52
CA ARG A 6 13.53 -16.08 22.65
C ARG A 6 13.92 -14.65 23.00
N TYR A 7 14.92 -14.49 23.86
CA TYR A 7 15.47 -13.17 24.21
C TYR A 7 16.10 -12.46 23.00
N GLU A 8 16.80 -13.20 22.13
CA GLU A 8 17.36 -12.62 20.91
C GLU A 8 16.27 -12.13 19.95
N ILE A 9 15.16 -12.87 19.81
CA ILE A 9 14.03 -12.44 18.98
C ILE A 9 13.33 -11.23 19.60
N ASP A 10 13.15 -11.20 20.92
CA ASP A 10 12.56 -10.06 21.63
C ASP A 10 13.40 -8.79 21.44
N GLU A 11 14.73 -8.87 21.57
CA GLU A 11 15.63 -7.72 21.34
C GLU A 11 15.62 -7.26 19.88
N LEU A 12 15.61 -8.19 18.92
CA LEU A 12 15.52 -7.87 17.50
C LEU A 12 14.17 -7.25 17.15
N ALA A 13 13.08 -7.75 17.74
CA ALA A 13 11.75 -7.20 17.57
C ALA A 13 11.70 -5.77 18.11
N ASP A 14 12.17 -5.52 19.33
CA ASP A 14 12.20 -4.18 19.92
C ASP A 14 13.02 -3.20 19.07
N ALA A 15 14.18 -3.62 18.55
CA ALA A 15 14.98 -2.80 17.62
C ALA A 15 14.26 -2.51 16.29
N ALA A 16 13.37 -3.40 15.84
CA ALA A 16 12.56 -3.26 14.63
C ALA A 16 11.21 -2.54 14.87
N GLY A 17 10.94 -2.05 16.08
CA GLY A 17 9.68 -1.37 16.42
C GLY A 17 8.60 -2.29 17.00
N GLY A 18 8.99 -3.44 17.51
CA GLY A 18 8.14 -4.51 18.05
C GLY A 18 7.88 -5.61 17.03
N TYR A 19 7.21 -6.67 17.49
CA TYR A 19 6.82 -7.81 16.65
C TYR A 19 5.87 -7.44 15.49
N PHE A 20 5.18 -6.30 15.63
CA PHE A 20 4.25 -5.79 14.65
C PHE A 20 4.51 -4.29 14.48
N ALA A 21 4.84 -3.88 13.26
CA ALA A 21 4.83 -2.48 12.90
C ALA A 21 3.43 -2.09 12.47
N MET A 22 2.87 -1.05 13.10
CA MET A 22 1.65 -0.43 12.59
C MET A 22 1.97 0.18 11.22
N PRO A 23 1.07 0.02 10.22
CA PRO A 23 1.23 0.71 8.96
C PRO A 23 1.28 2.22 9.21
N SER A 24 2.13 2.91 8.45
CA SER A 24 2.20 4.36 8.43
C SER A 24 0.86 4.97 7.98
N ALA A 25 0.66 6.24 8.30
CA ALA A 25 -0.53 6.97 7.85
C ALA A 25 -0.66 6.97 6.32
N ASP A 26 0.46 7.03 5.59
CA ASP A 26 0.46 6.99 4.13
C ASP A 26 0.09 5.61 3.58
N GLU A 27 0.57 4.52 4.21
CA GLU A 27 0.18 3.15 3.83
C GLU A 27 -1.31 2.89 4.06
N LEU A 28 -1.86 3.42 5.17
CA LEU A 28 -3.29 3.38 5.44
C LEU A 28 -4.08 4.18 4.39
N ALA A 29 -3.70 5.43 4.13
CA ALA A 29 -4.36 6.29 3.16
C ALA A 29 -4.29 5.73 1.72
N TYR A 30 -3.18 5.10 1.35
CA TYR A 30 -3.05 4.41 0.06
C TYR A 30 -4.01 3.22 -0.03
N THR A 31 -4.15 2.46 1.06
CA THR A 31 -5.05 1.30 1.14
C THR A 31 -6.51 1.73 1.09
N GLU A 32 -6.88 2.81 1.77
CA GLU A 32 -8.22 3.40 1.69
C GLU A 32 -8.54 3.84 0.25
N LEU A 33 -7.62 4.56 -0.40
CA LEU A 33 -7.78 4.96 -1.81
C LEU A 33 -7.97 3.76 -2.74
N LEU A 34 -7.26 2.64 -2.49
CA LEU A 34 -7.44 1.42 -3.28
C LEU A 34 -8.88 0.91 -3.18
N PHE A 35 -9.46 0.91 -1.98
CA PHE A 35 -10.85 0.48 -1.78
C PHE A 35 -11.85 1.46 -2.38
N ASP A 36 -11.61 2.76 -2.31
CA ASP A 36 -12.44 3.77 -2.99
C ASP A 36 -12.46 3.55 -4.51
N VAL A 37 -11.31 3.24 -5.12
CA VAL A 37 -11.21 2.90 -6.54
C VAL A 37 -11.93 1.59 -6.84
N CYS A 38 -11.79 0.57 -5.99
CA CYS A 38 -12.51 -0.69 -6.12
C CYS A 38 -14.03 -0.45 -6.16
N ASP A 39 -14.55 0.37 -5.25
CA ASP A 39 -15.97 0.72 -5.17
C ASP A 39 -16.43 1.52 -6.39
N GLN A 40 -15.61 2.46 -6.87
CA GLN A 40 -15.89 3.24 -8.09
C GLN A 40 -16.14 2.35 -9.32
N PHE A 41 -15.41 1.24 -9.44
CA PHE A 41 -15.52 0.31 -10.56
C PHE A 41 -16.37 -0.94 -10.25
N GLY A 42 -16.94 -1.05 -9.04
CA GLY A 42 -17.71 -2.22 -8.61
C GLY A 42 -16.89 -3.51 -8.54
N ILE A 43 -15.59 -3.39 -8.24
CA ILE A 43 -14.65 -4.52 -8.20
C ILE A 43 -14.39 -4.91 -6.75
N HIS A 44 -14.85 -6.10 -6.34
CA HIS A 44 -14.50 -6.63 -5.03
C HIS A 44 -13.08 -7.26 -5.09
N TYR A 45 -12.08 -6.52 -4.58
CA TYR A 45 -10.65 -6.79 -4.78
C TYR A 45 -10.24 -8.25 -4.53
N TYR A 46 -10.67 -8.84 -3.41
CA TYR A 46 -10.24 -10.20 -3.03
C TYR A 46 -10.87 -11.32 -3.86
N SER A 47 -12.01 -11.07 -4.51
CA SER A 47 -12.66 -12.04 -5.40
C SER A 47 -12.48 -11.73 -6.88
N ALA A 48 -11.85 -10.60 -7.20
CA ALA A 48 -11.62 -10.16 -8.56
C ALA A 48 -10.58 -11.04 -9.25
N ASP A 49 -10.73 -11.19 -10.57
CA ASP A 49 -9.71 -11.85 -11.38
C ASP A 49 -8.42 -11.00 -11.44
N LYS A 50 -7.33 -11.62 -11.91
CA LYS A 50 -6.02 -10.96 -11.97
C LYS A 50 -6.04 -9.68 -12.82
N LYS A 51 -6.87 -9.63 -13.86
CA LYS A 51 -6.93 -8.48 -14.78
C LYS A 51 -7.66 -7.31 -14.12
N ALA A 52 -8.81 -7.58 -13.49
CA ALA A 52 -9.57 -6.59 -12.73
C ALA A 52 -8.76 -6.05 -11.54
N ARG A 53 -8.01 -6.91 -10.85
CA ARG A 53 -7.09 -6.47 -9.79
C ARG A 53 -5.98 -5.57 -10.32
N ALA A 54 -5.26 -6.00 -11.35
CA ALA A 54 -4.20 -5.19 -11.95
C ALA A 54 -4.74 -3.84 -12.46
N PHE A 55 -5.98 -3.81 -12.95
CA PHE A 55 -6.63 -2.58 -13.35
C PHE A 55 -6.80 -1.59 -12.19
N VAL A 56 -7.42 -2.00 -11.08
CA VAL A 56 -7.62 -1.11 -9.93
C VAL A 56 -6.30 -0.73 -9.27
N GLU A 57 -5.34 -1.65 -9.18
CA GLU A 57 -4.00 -1.39 -8.64
C GLU A 57 -3.27 -0.28 -9.44
N GLU A 58 -3.33 -0.32 -10.78
CA GLU A 58 -2.69 0.70 -11.63
C GLU A 58 -3.42 2.05 -11.58
N VAL A 59 -4.76 2.04 -11.57
CA VAL A 59 -5.54 3.29 -11.42
C VAL A 59 -5.22 3.95 -10.08
N THR A 60 -5.22 3.18 -8.98
CA THR A 60 -4.86 3.66 -7.65
C THR A 60 -3.45 4.23 -7.62
N ARG A 61 -2.46 3.54 -8.20
CA ARG A 61 -1.07 4.02 -8.26
C ARG A 61 -0.96 5.38 -8.94
N VAL A 62 -1.62 5.57 -10.09
CA VAL A 62 -1.59 6.84 -10.82
C VAL A 62 -2.30 7.95 -10.05
N THR A 63 -3.47 7.63 -9.48
CA THR A 63 -4.25 8.59 -8.68
C THR A 63 -3.46 9.04 -7.46
N TRP A 64 -2.83 8.11 -6.73
CA TRP A 64 -1.99 8.42 -5.58
C TRP A 64 -0.83 9.33 -5.97
N ALA A 65 -0.09 8.99 -7.03
CA ALA A 65 1.05 9.79 -7.47
C ALA A 65 0.63 11.23 -7.80
N LYS A 66 -0.52 11.42 -8.47
CA LYS A 66 -1.08 12.76 -8.76
C LYS A 66 -1.48 13.51 -7.49
N GLN A 67 -2.15 12.85 -6.53
CA GLN A 67 -2.47 13.48 -5.25
C GLN A 67 -1.21 13.90 -4.49
N GLN A 68 -0.12 13.14 -4.59
CA GLN A 68 1.14 13.50 -3.96
C GLN A 68 1.83 14.68 -4.67
N GLU A 69 1.78 14.76 -6.01
CA GLU A 69 2.21 15.96 -6.74
C GLU A 69 1.45 17.20 -6.28
N GLU A 70 0.12 17.10 -6.14
CA GLU A 70 -0.73 18.20 -5.70
C GLU A 70 -0.45 18.62 -4.24
N LYS A 71 -0.25 17.64 -3.34
CA LYS A 71 0.03 17.90 -1.92
C LYS A 71 1.42 18.51 -1.70
N THR A 72 2.44 18.04 -2.42
CA THR A 72 3.83 18.44 -2.19
C THR A 72 4.28 19.57 -3.12
N GLY A 73 3.58 19.80 -4.23
CA GLY A 73 4.00 20.69 -5.31
C GLY A 73 5.19 20.15 -6.13
N VAL A 74 5.66 18.93 -5.85
CA VAL A 74 6.79 18.31 -6.54
C VAL A 74 6.27 17.44 -7.67
N GLN A 75 6.67 17.76 -8.90
CA GLN A 75 6.31 16.98 -10.06
C GLN A 75 7.00 15.60 -10.04
N GLN A 76 6.24 14.55 -10.31
CA GLN A 76 6.66 13.16 -10.40
C GLN A 76 6.60 12.71 -11.86
N SER A 77 7.48 11.79 -12.23
CA SER A 77 7.41 11.14 -13.55
C SER A 77 6.34 10.02 -13.51
N ILE A 78 5.07 10.40 -13.64
CA ILE A 78 3.94 9.47 -13.54
C ILE A 78 3.71 8.77 -14.88
N ARG A 79 4.01 7.46 -14.94
CA ARG A 79 3.63 6.64 -16.10
C ARG A 79 2.10 6.53 -16.19
N PRO A 80 1.49 6.67 -17.38
CA PRO A 80 0.05 6.47 -17.58
C PRO A 80 -0.41 5.08 -17.11
N ALA A 81 -1.67 4.97 -16.66
CA ALA A 81 -2.23 3.69 -16.18
C ALA A 81 -2.35 2.66 -17.31
N PHE A 82 -2.79 3.10 -18.48
CA PHE A 82 -2.91 2.28 -19.69
C PHE A 82 -2.46 3.11 -20.90
N THR A 83 -1.83 2.45 -21.86
CA THR A 83 -1.55 3.03 -23.18
C THR A 83 -2.77 2.80 -24.07
N ALA A 84 -3.18 3.82 -24.83
CA ALA A 84 -4.27 3.73 -25.81
C ALA A 84 -3.88 2.93 -27.05
#